data_AF-A0A1D6NY57-F1
#
_entry.id   AF-A0A1D6NY57-F1
#
_cell.length_a   1.000
_cell.length_b   1.000
_cell.length_c   1.000
_cell.angle_alpha   90.00
_cell.angle_beta   90.00
_cell.angle_gamma   90.00
#
_symmetry.space_group_name_H-M   'P 1'
#
loop_
_entity.id
_entity.type
_entity.pdbx_description
1 polymer ?
#
loop_
_entity_poly.entity_id
_entity_poly.type
_entity_poly.pdbx_seq_one_letter_code
_entity_poly.pdbx_strand_id
1 'polypeptide(L)'
;MRGGIYRLKEHLAHVGKNVKKCTSATPQALEAKEKCKKAIEATKRKREEKTVRELELREEVNVSRVGEESEEVTCVGSSQPHKLGPIDKWTRAIDPTKADSFKQQQLNKELWKEREHEEYLSMHVTMMSSSKCVKQLDNLDQDLHLQLKMPFEKGKEATTTILSPAFWKDVKLMLAVFEPLVKVLCLVDGDVKPSMGFLYGELLKAKREVKEAFGNVESRFKDVMAIIEKKMNGRLDSPLHLTAFLLNPHYSYVNPSIFDEPKMNEAFISCVEQFYYHDEDQQEQAANFELKKFQNREGPFSKKLARTFQNYDYNPGRASWWRLYGTETPALQKMATRILSLTSSSSGCERNWSGYTLRREIG
;
A
#
# COMPACT_ATOMS: atom_id res chain seq x y z
N MET A 1 -15.31 15.18 -15.29
CA MET A 1 -15.29 16.47 -16.03
C MET A 1 -14.05 17.31 -15.67
N ARG A 2 -12.83 16.98 -16.15
CA ARG A 2 -11.59 17.74 -15.84
C ARG A 2 -11.18 18.79 -16.91
N GLY A 3 -12.02 19.04 -17.92
CA GLY A 3 -11.66 19.90 -19.06
C GLY A 3 -11.90 21.41 -18.86
N GLY A 4 -12.68 21.83 -17.87
CA GLY A 4 -13.11 23.23 -17.74
C GLY A 4 -11.98 24.21 -17.41
N ILE A 5 -11.20 23.91 -16.37
CA ILE A 5 -10.15 24.82 -15.87
C ILE A 5 -8.98 24.91 -16.86
N TYR A 6 -8.61 23.79 -17.50
CA TYR A 6 -7.52 23.77 -18.47
C TYR A 6 -7.87 24.58 -19.73
N ARG A 7 -9.09 24.41 -20.26
CA ARG A 7 -9.59 25.20 -21.39
C ARG A 7 -9.71 26.69 -21.07
N LEU A 8 -10.06 27.05 -19.82
CA LEU A 8 -10.06 28.44 -19.36
C LEU A 8 -8.66 29.04 -19.36
N LYS A 9 -7.64 28.27 -18.93
CA LYS A 9 -6.24 28.71 -18.98
C LYS A 9 -5.76 28.90 -20.42
N GLU A 10 -6.14 28.01 -21.34
CA GLU A 10 -5.84 28.15 -22.78
C GLU A 10 -6.50 29.41 -23.39
N HIS A 11 -7.77 29.67 -23.05
CA HIS A 11 -8.50 30.88 -23.45
C HIS A 11 -7.80 32.16 -23.00
N LEU A 12 -7.38 32.23 -21.74
CA LEU A 12 -6.74 33.40 -21.13
C LEU A 12 -5.29 33.56 -21.62
N ALA A 13 -4.53 32.48 -21.73
CA ALA A 13 -3.12 32.49 -22.13
C ALA A 13 -2.90 32.69 -23.63
N HIS A 14 -3.95 32.54 -24.46
CA HIS A 14 -3.88 32.50 -25.93
C HIS A 14 -3.03 31.34 -26.46
N VAL A 15 -3.01 30.22 -25.74
CA VAL A 15 -2.24 29.02 -26.07
C VAL A 15 -3.19 27.90 -26.49
N GLY A 16 -2.86 27.18 -27.57
CA GLY A 16 -3.69 26.10 -28.12
C GLY A 16 -4.55 26.54 -29.31
N LYS A 17 -5.08 25.56 -30.06
CA LYS A 17 -5.86 25.77 -31.31
C LYS A 17 -7.37 25.61 -31.12
N ASN A 18 -7.81 25.00 -30.02
CA ASN A 18 -9.17 24.48 -29.86
C ASN A 18 -10.07 25.35 -28.97
N VAL A 19 -9.62 26.55 -28.58
CA VAL A 19 -10.35 27.46 -27.70
C VAL A 19 -10.28 28.88 -28.25
N LYS A 20 -11.42 29.60 -28.25
CA LYS A 20 -11.45 31.02 -28.61
C LYS A 20 -10.52 31.80 -27.69
N LYS A 21 -9.82 32.83 -28.19
CA LYS A 21 -8.89 33.64 -27.39
C LYS A 21 -9.63 34.75 -26.63
N CYS A 22 -9.18 35.06 -25.41
CA CYS A 22 -9.73 36.17 -24.64
C CYS A 22 -9.48 37.51 -25.34
N THR A 23 -10.51 38.34 -25.49
CA THR A 23 -10.45 39.65 -26.14
C THR A 23 -10.29 40.82 -25.16
N SER A 24 -10.32 40.56 -23.85
CA SER A 24 -10.16 41.59 -22.82
C SER A 24 -8.72 42.10 -22.76
N ALA A 25 -8.56 43.42 -22.78
CA ALA A 25 -7.26 44.11 -22.74
C ALA A 25 -7.06 44.92 -21.44
N THR A 26 -7.82 44.62 -20.38
CA THR A 26 -7.62 45.29 -19.09
C THR A 26 -6.26 44.92 -18.49
N PRO A 27 -5.64 45.78 -17.65
CA PRO A 27 -4.37 45.47 -16.99
C PRO A 27 -4.41 44.14 -16.23
N GLN A 28 -5.54 43.83 -15.58
CA GLN A 28 -5.78 42.57 -14.87
C GLN A 28 -5.87 41.37 -15.83
N ALA A 29 -6.44 41.54 -17.03
CA ALA A 29 -6.51 40.48 -18.03
C ALA A 29 -5.13 40.17 -18.64
N LEU A 30 -4.27 41.18 -18.82
CA LEU A 30 -2.89 41.00 -19.27
C LEU A 30 -2.04 40.27 -18.22
N GLU A 31 -2.21 40.62 -16.95
CA GLU A 31 -1.55 39.91 -15.85
C GLU A 31 -2.03 38.45 -15.75
N ALA A 32 -3.33 38.21 -15.85
CA ALA A 32 -3.92 36.87 -15.86
C ALA A 32 -3.44 36.03 -17.06
N LYS A 33 -3.27 36.65 -18.22
CA LYS A 33 -2.71 36.02 -19.42
C LYS A 33 -1.29 35.52 -19.17
N GLU A 34 -0.41 36.36 -18.64
CA GLU A 34 0.96 35.98 -18.32
C GLU A 34 1.04 34.89 -17.24
N LYS A 35 0.22 34.99 -16.18
CA LYS A 35 0.13 33.97 -15.13
C LYS A 35 -0.33 32.61 -15.69
N CYS A 36 -1.34 32.61 -16.56
CA CYS A 36 -1.83 31.38 -17.18
C CYS A 36 -0.80 30.77 -18.15
N LYS A 37 -0.09 31.59 -18.92
CA LYS A 37 0.96 31.15 -19.83
C LYS A 37 2.11 30.46 -19.08
N LYS A 38 2.63 31.08 -18.03
CA LYS A 38 3.66 30.51 -17.16
C LYS A 38 3.22 29.20 -16.51
N ALA A 39 1.97 29.10 -16.07
CA ALA A 39 1.44 27.88 -15.45
C ALA A 39 1.34 26.70 -16.45
N ILE A 40 0.97 26.98 -17.71
CA ILE A 40 0.93 25.97 -18.77
C ILE A 40 2.35 25.48 -19.10
N GLU A 41 3.30 26.41 -19.30
CA GLU A 41 4.70 26.09 -19.60
C GLU A 41 5.38 25.32 -18.47
N ALA A 42 5.19 25.71 -17.21
CA ALA A 42 5.73 24.99 -16.06
C ALA A 42 5.19 23.55 -15.95
N THR A 43 3.90 23.36 -16.29
CA THR A 43 3.29 22.02 -16.31
C THR A 43 3.87 21.17 -17.44
N LYS A 44 4.15 21.77 -18.60
CA LYS A 44 4.79 21.09 -19.73
C LYS A 44 6.23 20.70 -19.39
N ARG A 45 7.02 21.64 -18.85
CA ARG A 45 8.41 21.41 -18.43
C ARG A 45 8.50 20.31 -17.37
N LYS A 46 7.61 20.30 -16.38
CA LYS A 46 7.57 19.23 -15.36
C LYS A 46 7.27 17.85 -15.94
N ARG A 47 6.48 17.76 -17.03
CA ARG A 47 6.25 16.50 -17.74
C ARG A 47 7.48 16.07 -18.52
N GLU A 48 8.12 17.00 -19.22
CA GLU A 48 9.38 16.76 -19.95
C GLU A 48 10.50 16.32 -18.99
N GLU A 49 10.70 17.02 -17.88
CA GLU A 49 11.65 16.64 -16.81
C GLU A 49 11.36 15.25 -16.24
N LYS A 50 10.09 14.88 -16.06
CA LYS A 50 9.71 13.54 -15.60
C LYS A 50 10.07 12.48 -16.65
N THR A 51 9.81 12.75 -17.93
CA THR A 51 10.14 11.83 -19.03
C THR A 51 11.65 11.67 -19.19
N VAL A 52 12.42 12.76 -19.10
CA VAL A 52 13.89 12.72 -19.16
C VAL A 52 14.46 11.91 -18.00
N ARG A 53 14.01 12.15 -16.75
CA ARG A 53 14.44 11.34 -15.59
C ARG A 53 14.12 9.86 -15.73
N GLU A 54 12.97 9.52 -16.32
CA GLU A 54 12.62 8.13 -16.58
C GLU A 54 13.52 7.48 -17.64
N LEU A 55 13.95 8.24 -18.64
CA LEU A 55 14.90 7.78 -19.66
C LEU A 55 16.32 7.65 -19.08
N GLU A 56 16.78 8.63 -18.29
CA GLU A 56 18.06 8.58 -17.55
C GLU A 56 18.11 7.35 -16.62
N LEU A 57 17.04 7.10 -15.85
CA LEU A 57 16.91 5.89 -15.02
C LEU A 57 16.96 4.58 -15.82
N ARG A 58 16.55 4.58 -17.09
CA ARG A 58 16.63 3.40 -17.97
C ARG A 58 18.01 3.26 -18.61
N GLU A 59 18.70 4.36 -18.83
CA GLU A 59 20.04 4.40 -19.43
C GLU A 59 21.15 4.12 -18.40
N GLU A 60 20.95 4.49 -17.13
CA GLU A 60 21.84 4.13 -16.01
C GLU A 60 21.81 2.64 -15.66
N VAL A 61 20.83 1.86 -16.15
CA VAL A 61 20.83 0.40 -16.05
C VAL A 61 21.77 -0.18 -17.11
N ASN A 62 23.06 0.04 -16.90
CA ASN A 62 24.11 -0.55 -17.71
C ASN A 62 24.37 -1.97 -17.21
N VAL A 63 23.71 -2.97 -17.81
CA VAL A 63 24.02 -4.39 -17.58
C VAL A 63 25.26 -4.73 -18.42
N SER A 64 26.42 -4.27 -17.95
CA SER A 64 27.70 -4.74 -18.50
C SER A 64 27.86 -6.20 -18.13
N ARG A 65 27.61 -7.08 -19.09
CA ARG A 65 28.05 -8.47 -19.12
C ARG A 65 29.59 -8.48 -19.12
N VAL A 66 30.18 -8.59 -17.94
CA VAL A 66 31.59 -8.97 -17.76
C VAL A 66 31.56 -10.34 -17.09
N GLY A 67 31.88 -11.37 -17.88
CA GLY A 67 32.18 -12.68 -17.35
C GLY A 67 33.58 -12.69 -16.76
N GLU A 68 33.78 -13.47 -15.70
CA GLU A 68 34.51 -14.73 -15.82
C GLU A 68 34.26 -15.60 -14.59
N GLU A 69 34.07 -16.88 -14.88
CA GLU A 69 34.17 -18.06 -14.00
C GLU A 69 33.19 -18.19 -12.83
N SER A 70 32.06 -18.86 -13.08
CA SER A 70 31.88 -20.25 -12.59
C SER A 70 30.49 -20.78 -12.93
N GLU A 71 30.48 -21.89 -13.66
CA GLU A 71 29.40 -22.85 -13.90
C GLU A 71 28.09 -22.33 -14.52
N GLU A 72 28.04 -22.54 -15.83
CA GLU A 72 26.88 -22.56 -16.71
C GLU A 72 25.71 -23.38 -16.14
N VAL A 73 24.70 -22.73 -15.55
CA VAL A 73 23.38 -23.36 -15.38
C VAL A 73 22.59 -23.08 -16.66
N THR A 74 22.71 -24.00 -17.62
CA THR A 74 21.85 -24.07 -18.79
C THR A 74 20.39 -24.16 -18.34
N CYS A 75 19.63 -23.08 -18.53
CA CYS A 75 18.16 -23.10 -18.49
C CYS A 75 17.62 -23.74 -19.77
N VAL A 76 18.01 -24.99 -20.05
CA VAL A 76 17.33 -25.84 -21.03
C VAL A 76 16.19 -26.52 -20.27
N GLY A 77 14.97 -26.37 -20.78
CA GLY A 77 13.77 -26.95 -20.20
C GLY A 77 13.96 -28.44 -19.93
N SER A 78 14.13 -28.78 -18.65
CA SER A 78 14.05 -30.16 -18.21
C SER A 78 12.58 -30.57 -18.24
N SER A 79 12.27 -31.52 -19.12
CA SER A 79 10.98 -32.16 -19.30
C SER A 79 10.66 -33.20 -18.21
N GLN A 80 11.23 -33.05 -17.01
CA GLN A 80 10.88 -33.89 -15.86
C GLN A 80 9.99 -33.11 -14.86
N PRO A 81 8.86 -33.69 -14.44
CA PRO A 81 7.92 -33.01 -13.58
C PRO A 81 8.51 -32.87 -12.17
N HIS A 82 8.86 -31.64 -11.78
CA HIS A 82 9.07 -31.32 -10.38
C HIS A 82 7.79 -31.63 -9.59
N LYS A 83 7.91 -32.37 -8.48
CA LYS A 83 6.80 -32.54 -7.52
C LYS A 83 6.50 -31.17 -6.92
N LEU A 84 5.38 -30.61 -7.36
CA LEU A 84 4.88 -29.31 -6.93
C LEU A 84 4.48 -29.35 -5.46
N GLY A 85 4.89 -28.32 -4.73
CA GLY A 85 4.51 -28.13 -3.34
C GLY A 85 3.14 -27.45 -3.22
N PRO A 86 2.48 -27.51 -2.06
CA PRO A 86 1.16 -26.88 -1.87
C PRO A 86 1.17 -25.35 -2.08
N ILE A 87 2.33 -24.71 -1.94
CA ILE A 87 2.51 -23.26 -2.17
C ILE A 87 2.27 -22.89 -3.64
N ASP A 88 2.52 -23.81 -4.57
CA ASP A 88 2.37 -23.62 -6.01
C ASP A 88 0.91 -23.56 -6.46
N LYS A 89 -0.02 -23.94 -5.57
CA LYS A 89 -1.47 -23.81 -5.80
C LYS A 89 -1.92 -22.35 -5.87
N TRP A 90 -1.13 -21.42 -5.31
CA TRP A 90 -1.43 -19.99 -5.28
C TRP A 90 -0.73 -19.19 -6.38
N THR A 91 0.18 -19.81 -7.13
CA THR A 91 1.07 -19.13 -8.09
C THR A 91 1.00 -19.68 -9.52
N ARG A 92 0.15 -20.68 -9.81
CA ARG A 92 0.08 -21.29 -11.16
C ARG A 92 -0.72 -20.46 -12.16
N ALA A 93 -0.23 -20.35 -13.40
CA ALA A 93 -1.00 -19.89 -14.56
C ALA A 93 -2.07 -20.93 -14.97
N ILE A 94 -3.30 -20.47 -15.23
CA ILE A 94 -4.44 -21.32 -15.58
C ILE A 94 -4.26 -21.86 -17.01
N ASP A 95 -4.25 -23.19 -17.15
CA ASP A 95 -4.27 -23.89 -18.44
C ASP A 95 -5.73 -24.00 -18.94
N PRO A 96 -6.09 -23.36 -20.07
CA PRO A 96 -7.48 -23.34 -20.56
C PRO A 96 -7.94 -24.67 -21.18
N THR A 97 -7.08 -25.69 -21.28
CA THR A 97 -7.41 -26.94 -22.00
C THR A 97 -7.73 -28.15 -21.13
N LYS A 98 -7.55 -28.07 -19.81
CA LYS A 98 -7.91 -29.15 -18.87
C LYS A 98 -9.04 -28.73 -17.94
N ALA A 99 -10.26 -28.81 -18.49
CA ALA A 99 -11.49 -28.64 -17.74
C ALA A 99 -11.91 -29.97 -17.09
N ASP A 100 -11.45 -30.20 -15.85
CA ASP A 100 -12.20 -31.07 -14.94
C ASP A 100 -13.28 -30.23 -14.26
N SER A 101 -14.48 -30.80 -14.22
CA SER A 101 -15.78 -30.18 -13.99
C SER A 101 -15.97 -29.55 -12.61
N PHE A 102 -15.28 -28.45 -12.31
CA PHE A 102 -15.81 -27.45 -11.41
C PHE A 102 -16.64 -26.48 -12.23
N LYS A 103 -17.97 -26.50 -12.01
CA LYS A 103 -18.91 -25.51 -12.53
C LYS A 103 -18.22 -24.15 -12.60
N GLN A 104 -18.08 -23.63 -13.83
CA GLN A 104 -17.61 -22.30 -14.13
C GLN A 104 -18.24 -21.34 -13.11
N GLN A 105 -17.46 -20.91 -12.10
CA GLN A 105 -17.91 -19.90 -11.16
C GLN A 105 -18.12 -18.66 -12.01
N GLN A 106 -19.39 -18.34 -12.21
CA GLN A 106 -19.90 -17.35 -13.15
C GLN A 106 -19.05 -16.07 -13.13
N LEU A 107 -18.82 -15.52 -14.32
CA LEU A 107 -18.20 -14.21 -14.62
C LEU A 107 -18.50 -13.11 -13.58
N ASN A 108 -19.66 -13.20 -12.93
CA ASN A 108 -20.03 -12.39 -11.78
C ASN A 108 -18.90 -12.28 -10.74
N LYS A 109 -18.22 -13.34 -10.30
CA LYS A 109 -17.25 -13.26 -9.19
C LYS A 109 -16.02 -12.40 -9.51
N GLU A 110 -15.53 -12.46 -10.74
CA GLU A 110 -14.46 -11.59 -11.22
C GLU A 110 -14.98 -10.16 -11.47
N LEU A 111 -16.20 -9.99 -12.00
CA LEU A 111 -16.86 -8.67 -12.10
C LEU A 111 -17.18 -8.03 -10.75
N TRP A 112 -17.36 -8.81 -9.67
CA TRP A 112 -17.53 -8.33 -8.30
C TRP A 112 -16.17 -7.95 -7.71
N LYS A 113 -15.11 -8.72 -7.95
CA LYS A 113 -13.74 -8.34 -7.55
C LYS A 113 -13.25 -7.11 -8.29
N GLU A 114 -13.57 -6.98 -9.58
CA GLU A 114 -13.23 -5.83 -10.41
C GLU A 114 -14.03 -4.60 -9.99
N ARG A 115 -15.34 -4.74 -9.68
CA ARG A 115 -16.13 -3.65 -9.06
C ARG A 115 -15.64 -3.29 -7.66
N GLU A 116 -15.32 -4.26 -6.80
CA GLU A 116 -14.80 -3.99 -5.46
C GLU A 116 -13.41 -3.34 -5.53
N HIS A 117 -12.58 -3.71 -6.50
CA HIS A 117 -11.26 -3.13 -6.74
C HIS A 117 -11.36 -1.74 -7.36
N GLU A 118 -12.29 -1.52 -8.31
CA GLU A 118 -12.61 -0.19 -8.84
C GLU A 118 -13.26 0.70 -7.78
N GLU A 119 -14.15 0.19 -6.94
CA GLU A 119 -14.73 0.91 -5.79
C GLU A 119 -13.64 1.24 -4.77
N TYR A 120 -12.71 0.32 -4.52
CA TYR A 120 -11.60 0.51 -3.60
C TYR A 120 -10.57 1.51 -4.12
N LEU A 121 -10.17 1.41 -5.39
CA LEU A 121 -9.30 2.38 -6.07
C LEU A 121 -9.99 3.73 -6.22
N SER A 122 -11.28 3.75 -6.55
CA SER A 122 -12.09 4.96 -6.63
C SER A 122 -12.22 5.61 -5.25
N MET A 123 -12.52 4.85 -4.20
CA MET A 123 -12.58 5.31 -2.81
C MET A 123 -11.21 5.79 -2.35
N HIS A 124 -10.12 5.08 -2.67
CA HIS A 124 -8.75 5.46 -2.32
C HIS A 124 -8.33 6.75 -3.02
N VAL A 125 -8.51 6.85 -4.35
CA VAL A 125 -8.20 8.06 -5.13
C VAL A 125 -9.11 9.22 -4.72
N THR A 126 -10.38 8.95 -4.43
CA THR A 126 -11.34 9.95 -3.96
C THR A 126 -10.97 10.44 -2.57
N MET A 127 -10.66 9.56 -1.61
CA MET A 127 -10.21 9.94 -0.27
C MET A 127 -8.86 10.63 -0.27
N MET A 128 -7.90 10.19 -1.08
CA MET A 128 -6.60 10.84 -1.23
C MET A 128 -6.73 12.22 -1.85
N SER A 129 -7.63 12.37 -2.83
CA SER A 129 -7.95 13.66 -3.45
C SER A 129 -8.74 14.55 -2.49
N SER A 130 -9.70 14.00 -1.76
CA SER A 130 -10.51 14.70 -0.76
C SER A 130 -9.69 15.11 0.46
N SER A 131 -8.76 14.29 0.94
CA SER A 131 -7.85 14.64 2.04
C SER A 131 -6.91 15.78 1.64
N LYS A 132 -6.35 15.74 0.42
CA LYS A 132 -5.55 16.85 -0.13
C LYS A 132 -6.41 18.10 -0.34
N CYS A 133 -7.61 17.97 -0.89
CA CYS A 133 -8.54 19.08 -1.06
C CYS A 133 -9.00 19.68 0.27
N VAL A 134 -9.32 18.87 1.28
CA VAL A 134 -9.74 19.34 2.60
C VAL A 134 -8.59 20.02 3.32
N LYS A 135 -7.37 19.47 3.28
CA LYS A 135 -6.17 20.15 3.81
C LYS A 135 -5.87 21.47 3.07
N GLN A 136 -6.21 21.55 1.78
CA GLN A 136 -6.14 22.80 1.01
C GLN A 136 -7.30 23.76 1.32
N LEU A 137 -8.48 23.25 1.68
CA LEU A 137 -9.66 24.03 2.04
C LEU A 137 -9.60 24.55 3.48
N ASP A 138 -9.03 23.81 4.43
CA ASP A 138 -8.72 24.31 5.79
C ASP A 138 -7.80 25.55 5.72
N ASN A 139 -6.89 25.61 4.74
CA ASN A 139 -6.05 26.79 4.47
C ASN A 139 -6.82 27.93 3.75
N LEU A 140 -7.93 27.64 3.07
CA LEU A 140 -8.79 28.62 2.41
C LEU A 140 -9.91 29.14 3.34
N ASP A 141 -10.30 28.39 4.36
CA ASP A 141 -11.33 28.76 5.36
C ASP A 141 -10.96 30.06 6.08
N GLN A 142 -9.66 30.28 6.30
CA GLN A 142 -9.13 31.50 6.90
C GLN A 142 -9.24 32.74 5.98
N ASP A 143 -9.37 32.54 4.66
CA ASP A 143 -9.41 33.59 3.64
C ASP A 143 -10.84 33.82 3.07
N LEU A 144 -11.73 32.81 3.19
CA LEU A 144 -13.09 32.84 2.63
C LEU A 144 -14.13 33.53 3.53
N HIS A 145 -13.76 33.92 4.74
CA HIS A 145 -14.68 34.59 5.68
C HIS A 145 -15.21 35.93 5.17
N LEU A 146 -14.68 36.47 4.05
CA LEU A 146 -14.98 37.84 3.62
C LEU A 146 -15.77 38.06 2.33
N GLN A 147 -15.87 37.20 1.30
CA GLN A 147 -16.39 37.72 0.00
C GLN A 147 -17.12 36.78 -0.99
N LEU A 148 -18.12 35.98 -0.61
CA LEU A 148 -18.99 35.35 -1.62
C LEU A 148 -20.48 35.31 -1.24
N LYS A 149 -21.23 36.35 -1.64
CA LYS A 149 -22.69 36.22 -1.88
C LYS A 149 -22.89 35.71 -3.30
N MET A 150 -23.00 34.39 -3.46
CA MET A 150 -23.30 33.76 -4.75
C MET A 150 -24.79 33.96 -5.10
N PRO A 151 -25.13 34.47 -6.30
CA PRO A 151 -26.51 34.84 -6.64
C PRO A 151 -27.43 33.65 -6.98
N PHE A 152 -26.85 32.48 -7.29
CA PHE A 152 -27.61 31.27 -7.64
C PHE A 152 -27.95 30.45 -6.39
N GLU A 153 -29.16 29.86 -6.36
CA GLU A 153 -29.68 29.12 -5.19
C GLU A 153 -28.75 27.99 -4.73
N LYS A 154 -28.24 27.18 -5.67
CA LYS A 154 -27.22 26.15 -5.41
C LYS A 154 -25.92 26.72 -4.81
N GLY A 155 -25.57 27.96 -5.17
CA GLY A 155 -24.43 28.67 -4.62
C GLY A 155 -24.65 29.10 -3.18
N LYS A 156 -25.86 29.57 -2.83
CA LYS A 156 -26.22 29.92 -1.45
C LYS A 156 -26.23 28.69 -0.54
N GLU A 157 -26.77 27.57 -1.02
CA GLU A 157 -26.75 26.29 -0.31
C GLU A 157 -25.32 25.84 -0.03
N ALA A 158 -24.46 25.81 -1.06
CA ALA A 158 -23.05 25.47 -0.90
C ALA A 158 -22.30 26.40 0.06
N THR A 159 -22.53 27.72 -0.01
CA THR A 159 -21.97 28.68 0.94
C THR A 159 -22.46 28.43 2.36
N THR A 160 -23.73 28.08 2.54
CA THR A 160 -24.30 27.77 3.87
C THR A 160 -23.65 26.52 4.46
N THR A 161 -23.45 25.48 3.66
CA THR A 161 -22.76 24.26 4.09
C THR A 161 -21.29 24.53 4.42
N ILE A 162 -20.55 25.25 3.57
CA ILE A 162 -19.12 25.52 3.77
C ILE A 162 -18.87 26.48 4.95
N LEU A 163 -19.80 27.40 5.24
CA LEU A 163 -19.68 28.28 6.41
C LEU A 163 -20.15 27.62 7.71
N SER A 164 -20.71 26.40 7.66
CA SER A 164 -21.19 25.70 8.85
C SER A 164 -20.03 25.11 9.65
N PRO A 165 -19.84 25.51 10.94
CA PRO A 165 -18.83 24.89 11.79
C PRO A 165 -19.08 23.40 12.04
N ALA A 166 -20.34 22.97 12.03
CA ALA A 166 -20.71 21.56 12.20
C ALA A 166 -20.24 20.72 11.02
N PHE A 167 -20.38 21.23 9.79
CA PHE A 167 -19.87 20.56 8.59
C PHE A 167 -18.37 20.29 8.69
N TRP A 168 -17.57 21.30 9.06
CA TRP A 168 -16.13 21.13 9.21
C TRP A 168 -15.74 20.22 10.37
N LYS A 169 -16.51 20.21 11.46
CA LYS A 169 -16.32 19.24 12.55
C LYS A 169 -16.49 17.81 12.04
N ASP A 170 -17.52 17.54 11.24
CA ASP A 170 -17.77 16.22 10.68
C ASP A 170 -16.70 15.83 9.63
N VAL A 171 -16.26 16.78 8.80
CA VAL A 171 -15.15 16.60 7.85
C VAL A 171 -13.84 16.26 8.58
N LYS A 172 -13.54 16.96 9.67
CA LYS A 172 -12.34 16.67 10.50
C LYS A 172 -12.41 15.28 11.12
N LEU A 173 -13.58 14.88 11.61
CA LEU A 173 -13.81 13.52 12.12
C LEU A 173 -13.62 12.48 11.02
N MET A 174 -14.19 12.69 9.83
CA MET A 174 -13.99 11.83 8.67
C MET A 174 -12.51 11.66 8.36
N LEU A 175 -11.75 12.76 8.27
CA LEU A 175 -10.32 12.69 8.01
C LEU A 175 -9.56 11.91 9.08
N ALA A 176 -9.88 12.15 10.37
CA ALA A 176 -9.26 11.44 11.48
C ALA A 176 -9.53 9.93 11.45
N VAL A 177 -10.70 9.50 10.95
CA VAL A 177 -11.05 8.08 10.79
C VAL A 177 -10.37 7.45 9.57
N PHE A 178 -10.33 8.15 8.44
CA PHE A 178 -9.85 7.57 7.18
C PHE A 178 -8.33 7.66 7.00
N GLU A 179 -7.67 8.69 7.53
CA GLU A 179 -6.22 8.86 7.41
C GLU A 179 -5.42 7.62 7.88
N PRO A 180 -5.64 7.06 9.09
CA PRO A 180 -4.97 5.83 9.52
C PRO A 180 -5.18 4.65 8.58
N LEU A 181 -6.41 4.48 8.07
CA LEU A 181 -6.73 3.40 7.14
C LEU A 181 -5.98 3.56 5.83
N VAL A 182 -5.93 4.78 5.27
CA VAL A 182 -5.15 5.08 4.05
C VAL A 182 -3.67 4.78 4.25
N LYS A 183 -3.10 5.06 5.43
CA LYS A 183 -1.70 4.72 5.73
C LYS A 183 -1.46 3.21 5.63
N VAL A 184 -2.37 2.39 6.15
CA VAL A 184 -2.31 0.93 6.02
C VAL A 184 -2.39 0.51 4.55
N LEU A 185 -3.29 1.12 3.76
CA LEU A 185 -3.41 0.79 2.33
C LEU A 185 -2.14 1.15 1.56
N CYS A 186 -1.61 2.35 1.78
CA CYS A 186 -0.38 2.82 1.17
C CYS A 186 0.83 1.94 1.54
N LEU A 187 0.86 1.36 2.75
CA LEU A 187 1.89 0.41 3.16
C LEU A 187 1.84 -0.87 2.33
N VAL A 188 0.64 -1.42 2.10
CA VAL A 188 0.44 -2.63 1.29
C VAL A 188 0.82 -2.38 -0.17
N ASP A 189 0.49 -1.21 -0.69
CA ASP A 189 0.75 -0.81 -2.07
C ASP A 189 2.19 -0.33 -2.35
N GLY A 190 3.04 -0.20 -1.32
CA GLY A 190 4.42 0.26 -1.45
C GLY A 190 5.36 -0.85 -1.91
N ASP A 191 5.96 -0.70 -3.10
CA ASP A 191 6.86 -1.71 -3.69
C ASP A 191 8.29 -1.71 -3.11
N VAL A 192 8.64 -0.74 -2.24
CA VAL A 192 10.04 -0.49 -1.81
C VAL A 192 10.41 -1.22 -0.52
N LYS A 193 9.44 -1.54 0.34
CA LYS A 193 9.68 -2.20 1.64
C LYS A 193 8.71 -3.37 1.82
N PRO A 194 9.20 -4.59 2.14
CA PRO A 194 8.33 -5.72 2.47
C PRO A 194 7.37 -5.35 3.60
N SER A 195 6.09 -5.32 3.26
CA SER A 195 5.00 -4.87 4.12
C SER A 195 4.50 -5.96 5.07
N MET A 196 4.84 -7.23 4.82
CA MET A 196 4.30 -8.38 5.55
C MET A 196 4.56 -8.29 7.06
N GLY A 197 5.78 -7.93 7.47
CA GLY A 197 6.12 -7.79 8.89
C GLY A 197 5.50 -6.59 9.60
N PHE A 198 4.93 -5.62 8.87
CA PHE A 198 4.39 -4.37 9.42
C PHE A 198 2.87 -4.24 9.32
N LEU A 199 2.26 -4.94 8.37
CA LEU A 199 0.86 -4.77 8.01
C LEU A 199 -0.09 -4.88 9.21
N TYR A 200 0.00 -5.98 9.97
CA TYR A 200 -0.90 -6.18 11.10
C TYR A 200 -0.67 -5.16 12.23
N GLY A 201 0.59 -4.78 12.47
CA GLY A 201 0.91 -3.77 13.48
C GLY A 201 0.39 -2.37 13.13
N GLU A 202 0.54 -1.95 11.88
CA GLU A 202 -0.04 -0.69 11.40
C GLU A 202 -1.56 -0.73 11.39
N LEU A 203 -2.18 -1.89 11.14
CA LEU A 203 -3.62 -2.08 11.27
C LEU A 203 -4.11 -1.94 12.72
N LEU A 204 -3.40 -2.52 13.69
CA LEU A 204 -3.70 -2.34 15.11
C LEU A 204 -3.57 -0.86 15.53
N LYS A 205 -2.54 -0.18 15.04
CA LYS A 205 -2.37 1.26 15.24
C LYS A 205 -3.51 2.06 14.64
N ALA A 206 -3.91 1.76 13.39
CA ALA A 206 -5.04 2.39 12.75
C ALA A 206 -6.35 2.22 13.54
N LYS A 207 -6.62 1.02 14.07
CA LYS A 207 -7.77 0.77 14.95
C LYS A 207 -7.74 1.65 16.20
N ARG A 208 -6.57 1.85 16.82
CA ARG A 208 -6.42 2.76 17.98
C ARG A 208 -6.70 4.22 17.60
N GLU A 209 -6.08 4.72 16.53
CA GLU A 209 -6.28 6.10 16.06
C GLU A 209 -7.76 6.39 15.72
N VAL A 210 -8.47 5.41 15.12
CA VAL A 210 -9.91 5.55 14.86
C VAL A 210 -10.72 5.59 16.16
N LYS A 211 -10.40 4.77 17.17
CA LYS A 211 -11.09 4.83 18.49
C LYS A 211 -10.87 6.18 19.15
N GLU A 212 -9.65 6.70 19.09
CA GLU A 212 -9.27 8.02 19.61
C GLU A 212 -10.01 9.15 18.89
N ALA A 213 -10.19 9.07 17.57
CA ALA A 213 -10.95 10.04 16.79
C ALA A 213 -12.41 10.18 17.27
N PHE A 214 -13.00 9.10 17.78
CA PHE A 214 -14.34 9.09 18.39
C PHE A 214 -14.34 9.40 19.90
N GLY A 215 -13.20 9.84 20.45
CA GLY A 215 -13.02 10.15 21.86
C GLY A 215 -12.99 8.93 22.77
N ASN A 216 -12.64 7.76 22.24
CA ASN A 216 -12.65 6.48 22.94
C ASN A 216 -14.02 6.08 23.54
N VAL A 217 -15.10 6.62 22.99
CA VAL A 217 -16.46 6.26 23.39
C VAL A 217 -16.96 5.10 22.53
N GLU A 218 -17.08 3.92 23.12
CA GLU A 218 -17.41 2.67 22.40
C GLU A 218 -18.69 2.77 21.57
N SER A 219 -19.75 3.37 22.10
CA SER A 219 -21.02 3.56 21.39
C SER A 219 -20.88 4.39 20.10
N ARG A 220 -19.82 5.21 19.98
CA ARG A 220 -19.56 6.05 18.81
C ARG A 220 -18.72 5.37 17.74
N PHE A 221 -17.82 4.46 18.11
CA PHE A 221 -16.92 3.80 17.15
C PHE A 221 -17.29 2.35 16.84
N LYS A 222 -18.16 1.70 17.62
CA LYS A 222 -18.42 0.25 17.52
C LYS A 222 -18.78 -0.21 16.10
N ASP A 223 -19.59 0.56 15.38
CA ASP A 223 -20.06 0.19 14.05
C ASP A 223 -18.93 0.31 13.02
N VAL A 224 -18.11 1.36 13.15
CA VAL A 224 -16.90 1.54 12.34
C VAL A 224 -15.89 0.42 12.62
N MET A 225 -15.67 0.08 13.89
CA MET A 225 -14.81 -1.06 14.26
C MET A 225 -15.33 -2.36 13.69
N ALA A 226 -16.64 -2.64 13.77
CA ALA A 226 -17.23 -3.84 13.21
C ALA A 226 -17.01 -3.95 11.69
N ILE A 227 -17.10 -2.83 10.96
CA ILE A 227 -16.78 -2.78 9.52
C ILE A 227 -15.31 -3.12 9.28
N ILE A 228 -14.40 -2.52 10.06
CA ILE A 228 -12.95 -2.74 9.95
C ILE A 228 -12.62 -4.22 10.24
N GLU A 229 -13.15 -4.80 11.32
CA GLU A 229 -12.96 -6.21 11.68
C GLU A 229 -13.49 -7.13 10.56
N LYS A 230 -14.70 -6.86 10.05
CA LYS A 230 -15.30 -7.63 8.96
C LYS A 230 -14.45 -7.59 7.70
N LYS A 231 -13.84 -6.45 7.37
CA LYS A 231 -13.01 -6.30 6.16
C LYS A 231 -11.62 -6.93 6.32
N MET A 232 -11.07 -7.00 7.54
CA MET A 232 -9.76 -7.63 7.75
C MET A 232 -9.83 -9.14 7.90
N ASN A 233 -10.92 -9.68 8.45
CA ASN A 233 -11.06 -11.08 8.83
C ASN A 233 -10.68 -12.05 7.69
N GLY A 234 -9.71 -12.92 7.96
CA GLY A 234 -9.17 -13.92 7.03
C GLY A 234 -8.30 -13.32 5.91
N ARG A 235 -8.12 -12.00 5.86
CA ARG A 235 -7.34 -11.30 4.83
C ARG A 235 -6.08 -10.68 5.41
N LEU A 236 -6.23 -9.66 6.24
CA LEU A 236 -5.11 -8.91 6.82
C LEU A 236 -4.71 -9.44 8.21
N ASP A 237 -5.48 -10.39 8.75
CA ASP A 237 -5.21 -11.11 9.99
C ASP A 237 -5.11 -12.63 9.77
N SER A 238 -4.74 -13.06 8.55
CA SER A 238 -4.45 -14.47 8.28
C SER A 238 -3.24 -14.96 9.10
N PRO A 239 -3.08 -16.28 9.28
CA PRO A 239 -1.96 -16.83 10.05
C PRO A 239 -0.59 -16.30 9.62
N LEU A 240 -0.41 -16.06 8.33
CA LEU A 240 0.83 -15.52 7.77
C LEU A 240 1.12 -14.08 8.25
N HIS A 241 0.11 -13.21 8.28
CA HIS A 241 0.26 -11.82 8.72
C HIS A 241 0.52 -11.74 10.23
N LEU A 242 -0.17 -12.57 11.01
CA LEU A 242 0.01 -12.65 12.46
C LEU A 242 1.39 -13.19 12.82
N THR A 243 1.82 -14.26 12.14
CA THR A 243 3.17 -14.82 12.29
C THR A 243 4.25 -13.82 11.90
N ALA A 244 4.06 -13.07 10.81
CA ALA A 244 4.99 -12.03 10.41
C ALA A 244 5.09 -10.91 11.45
N PHE A 245 3.97 -10.51 12.05
CA PHE A 245 3.94 -9.55 13.14
C PHE A 245 4.67 -10.06 14.39
N LEU A 246 4.41 -11.32 14.78
CA LEU A 246 5.06 -11.99 15.92
C LEU A 246 6.57 -12.08 15.75
N LEU A 247 7.04 -12.44 14.56
CA LEU A 247 8.46 -12.63 14.23
C LEU A 247 9.20 -11.32 13.93
N ASN A 248 8.54 -10.17 14.03
CA ASN A 248 9.17 -8.89 13.79
C ASN A 248 9.67 -8.26 15.11
N PRO A 249 11.00 -8.20 15.37
CA PRO A 249 11.59 -7.52 16.53
C PRO A 249 11.05 -6.13 16.81
N HIS A 250 10.67 -5.36 15.77
CA HIS A 250 10.08 -4.04 15.95
C HIS A 250 8.84 -4.06 16.85
N TYR A 251 8.04 -5.13 16.80
CA TYR A 251 6.87 -5.31 17.66
C TYR A 251 7.17 -6.22 18.85
N SER A 252 7.79 -7.37 18.62
CA SER A 252 8.02 -8.38 19.68
C SER A 252 9.00 -7.94 20.76
N TYR A 253 9.97 -7.07 20.43
CA TYR A 253 10.87 -6.53 21.44
C TYR A 253 10.27 -5.37 22.21
N VAL A 254 9.35 -4.62 21.59
CA VAL A 254 8.64 -3.50 22.22
C VAL A 254 7.55 -4.01 23.15
N ASN A 255 6.78 -5.00 22.71
CA ASN A 255 5.74 -5.64 23.51
C ASN A 255 5.93 -7.17 23.54
N PRO A 256 6.59 -7.71 24.58
CA PRO A 256 6.73 -9.16 24.75
C PRO A 256 5.42 -9.90 24.97
N SER A 257 4.34 -9.23 25.41
CA SER A 257 3.06 -9.91 25.70
C SER A 257 2.40 -10.50 24.45
N ILE A 258 2.87 -10.16 23.25
CA ILE A 258 2.32 -10.71 22.01
C ILE A 258 2.51 -12.23 21.91
N PHE A 259 3.51 -12.79 22.61
CA PHE A 259 3.74 -14.24 22.68
C PHE A 259 2.73 -14.94 23.60
N ASP A 260 2.00 -14.19 24.43
CA ASP A 260 0.98 -14.73 25.33
C ASP A 260 -0.42 -14.72 24.70
N GLU A 261 -0.58 -14.09 23.53
CA GLU A 261 -1.86 -14.02 22.83
C GLU A 261 -2.19 -15.35 22.12
N PRO A 262 -3.30 -16.05 22.46
CA PRO A 262 -3.64 -17.34 21.84
C PRO A 262 -3.74 -17.27 20.31
N LYS A 263 -4.33 -16.19 19.79
CA LYS A 263 -4.46 -15.95 18.35
C LYS A 263 -3.11 -15.92 17.63
N MET A 264 -2.07 -15.38 18.28
CA MET A 264 -0.72 -15.32 17.71
C MET A 264 -0.05 -16.70 17.70
N ASN A 265 -0.21 -17.45 18.79
CA ASN A 265 0.37 -18.78 18.93
C ASN A 265 -0.28 -19.78 17.96
N GLU A 266 -1.60 -19.79 17.85
CA GLU A 266 -2.33 -20.62 16.87
C GLU A 266 -1.91 -20.32 15.44
N ALA A 267 -1.79 -19.03 15.11
CA ALA A 267 -1.33 -18.59 13.79
C ALA A 267 0.10 -19.03 13.49
N PHE A 268 1.00 -18.89 14.46
CA PHE A 268 2.39 -19.31 14.35
C PHE A 268 2.51 -20.82 14.12
N ILE A 269 1.79 -21.63 14.93
CA ILE A 269 1.77 -23.09 14.79
C ILE A 269 1.26 -23.49 13.39
N SER A 270 0.15 -22.90 12.94
CA SER A 270 -0.38 -23.14 11.60
C SER A 270 0.64 -22.80 10.49
N CYS A 271 1.43 -21.74 10.67
CA CYS A 271 2.50 -21.40 9.74
C CYS A 271 3.67 -22.39 9.78
N VAL A 272 4.05 -22.88 10.96
CA VAL A 272 5.11 -23.89 11.13
C VAL A 272 4.73 -25.20 10.45
N GLU A 273 3.53 -25.72 10.74
CA GLU A 273 3.01 -26.96 10.13
C GLU A 273 2.96 -26.88 8.60
N GLN A 274 2.56 -25.71 8.08
CA GLN A 274 2.48 -25.48 6.64
C GLN A 274 3.85 -25.28 5.99
N PHE A 275 4.80 -24.64 6.67
CA PHE A 275 6.13 -24.33 6.13
C PHE A 275 7.05 -25.55 6.14
N TYR A 276 6.99 -26.35 7.21
CA TYR A 276 7.74 -27.61 7.40
C TYR A 276 6.84 -28.82 7.17
N TYR A 277 6.10 -28.81 6.07
CA TYR A 277 5.15 -29.88 5.75
C TYR A 277 5.86 -31.24 5.63
N HIS A 278 5.42 -32.23 6.42
CA HIS A 278 6.03 -33.56 6.58
C HIS A 278 7.43 -33.59 7.20
N ASP A 279 7.87 -32.52 7.88
CA ASP A 279 9.14 -32.46 8.59
C ASP A 279 8.88 -32.18 10.07
N GLU A 280 8.44 -33.21 10.80
CA GLU A 280 8.06 -33.12 12.22
C GLU A 280 9.23 -32.64 13.10
N ASP A 281 10.46 -33.04 12.75
CA ASP A 281 11.68 -32.61 13.45
C ASP A 281 11.87 -31.09 13.32
N GLN A 282 11.73 -30.51 12.12
CA GLN A 282 11.82 -29.06 11.95
C GLN A 282 10.64 -28.31 12.58
N GLN A 283 9.44 -28.89 12.57
CA GLN A 283 8.29 -28.30 13.24
C GLN A 283 8.52 -28.20 14.75
N GLU A 284 8.97 -29.29 15.37
CA GLU A 284 9.29 -29.33 16.80
C GLU A 284 10.42 -28.35 17.12
N GLN A 285 11.49 -28.36 16.32
CA GLN A 285 12.62 -27.47 16.48
C GLN A 285 12.21 -25.99 16.44
N ALA A 286 11.44 -25.59 15.42
CA ALA A 286 10.98 -24.21 15.27
C ALA A 286 10.02 -23.77 16.39
N ALA A 287 9.02 -24.60 16.71
CA ALA A 287 7.93 -24.21 17.59
C ALA A 287 8.22 -24.40 19.08
N ASN A 288 8.81 -25.54 19.46
CA ASN A 288 8.94 -25.93 20.86
C ASN A 288 10.26 -25.48 21.49
N PHE A 289 11.31 -25.25 20.69
CA PHE A 289 12.64 -24.88 21.16
C PHE A 289 13.07 -23.49 20.71
N GLU A 290 13.09 -23.24 19.41
CA GLU A 290 13.69 -22.02 18.86
C GLU A 290 12.85 -20.76 19.09
N LEU A 291 11.51 -20.87 19.04
CA LEU A 291 10.62 -19.76 19.37
C LEU A 291 10.88 -19.24 20.79
N LYS A 292 11.10 -20.14 21.77
CA LYS A 292 11.41 -19.76 23.15
C LYS A 292 12.71 -18.98 23.26
N LYS A 293 13.76 -19.38 22.53
CA LYS A 293 15.02 -18.63 22.48
C LYS A 293 14.80 -17.19 21.99
N PHE A 294 13.97 -17.01 20.96
CA PHE A 294 13.63 -15.68 20.46
C PHE A 294 12.80 -14.87 21.48
N GLN A 295 11.76 -15.49 22.06
CA GLN A 295 10.89 -14.89 23.08
C GLN A 295 11.68 -14.43 24.32
N ASN A 296 12.56 -15.29 24.83
CA ASN A 296 13.40 -15.03 26.00
C ASN A 296 14.63 -14.16 25.68
N ARG A 297 14.88 -13.88 24.40
CA ARG A 297 16.03 -13.13 23.90
C ARG A 297 17.36 -13.78 24.31
N GLU A 298 17.46 -15.07 24.10
CA GLU A 298 18.67 -15.84 24.40
C GLU A 298 19.74 -15.69 23.30
N GLY A 299 20.99 -15.98 23.64
CA GLY A 299 22.07 -16.00 22.66
C GLY A 299 22.27 -14.65 21.94
N PRO A 300 22.41 -14.63 20.59
CA PRO A 300 22.59 -13.40 19.82
C PRO A 300 21.42 -12.41 19.92
N PHE A 301 20.20 -12.87 20.22
CA PHE A 301 19.03 -12.01 20.42
C PHE A 301 19.14 -11.09 21.65
N SER A 302 19.95 -11.47 22.64
CA SER A 302 20.19 -10.65 23.85
C SER A 302 21.04 -9.40 23.58
N LYS A 303 21.81 -9.38 22.47
CA LYS A 303 22.86 -8.40 22.23
C LYS A 303 22.26 -7.00 22.07
N LYS A 304 22.97 -5.98 22.57
CA LYS A 304 22.54 -4.57 22.42
C LYS A 304 22.33 -4.19 20.94
N LEU A 305 23.17 -4.70 20.04
CA LEU A 305 23.05 -4.47 18.60
C LEU A 305 21.77 -5.09 18.01
N ALA A 306 21.23 -6.17 18.59
CA ALA A 306 19.95 -6.72 18.16
C ALA A 306 18.79 -5.73 18.37
N ARG A 307 18.98 -4.70 19.22
CA ARG A 307 18.00 -3.65 19.53
C ARG A 307 18.13 -2.39 18.67
N THR A 308 19.15 -2.29 17.80
CA THR A 308 19.36 -1.08 16.99
C THR A 308 18.35 -0.91 15.85
N PHE A 309 17.36 -1.79 15.71
CA PHE A 309 16.18 -1.56 14.85
C PHE A 309 15.44 -0.25 15.19
N GLN A 310 15.67 0.30 16.39
CA GLN A 310 15.10 1.57 16.84
C GLN A 310 15.73 2.81 16.17
N ASN A 311 16.93 2.70 15.60
CA ASN A 311 17.74 3.88 15.27
C ASN A 311 17.82 4.23 13.78
N TYR A 312 17.59 3.31 12.83
CA TYR A 312 17.61 3.61 11.39
C TYR A 312 16.81 2.59 10.58
N ASP A 313 16.18 3.06 9.49
CA ASP A 313 15.51 2.38 8.36
C ASP A 313 15.36 0.85 8.49
N TYR A 314 14.71 0.40 9.56
CA TYR A 314 14.60 -1.01 9.86
C TYR A 314 13.68 -1.66 8.85
N ASN A 315 14.29 -2.49 8.00
CA ASN A 315 13.59 -3.25 6.98
C ASN A 315 13.67 -4.74 7.34
N PRO A 316 12.65 -5.31 8.02
CA PRO A 316 12.60 -6.72 8.40
C PRO A 316 12.67 -7.63 7.17
N GLY A 317 12.24 -7.14 6.01
CA GLY A 317 12.24 -7.91 4.77
C GLY A 317 13.54 -7.86 3.97
N ARG A 318 14.58 -7.14 4.39
CA ARG A 318 15.96 -7.45 3.92
C ARG A 318 16.52 -8.71 4.57
N ALA A 319 15.80 -9.33 5.52
CA ALA A 319 16.18 -10.54 6.23
C ALA A 319 17.57 -10.53 6.90
N SER A 320 18.26 -9.38 6.92
CA SER A 320 19.62 -9.25 7.46
C SER A 320 19.63 -9.41 8.97
N TRP A 321 18.59 -8.93 9.65
CA TRP A 321 18.45 -9.09 11.11
C TRP A 321 18.33 -10.56 11.50
N TRP A 322 17.40 -11.30 10.91
CA TRP A 322 17.22 -12.73 11.21
C TRP A 322 18.45 -13.55 10.82
N ARG A 323 19.10 -13.23 9.68
CA ARG A 323 20.38 -13.87 9.30
C ARG A 323 21.49 -13.66 10.32
N LEU A 324 21.58 -12.47 10.92
CA LEU A 324 22.65 -12.12 11.86
C LEU A 324 22.40 -12.66 13.27
N TYR A 325 21.16 -12.59 13.77
CA TYR A 325 20.85 -12.92 15.16
C TYR A 325 20.16 -14.27 15.34
N GLY A 326 19.58 -14.85 14.28
CA GLY A 326 18.92 -16.15 14.31
C GLY A 326 19.84 -17.36 14.11
N THR A 327 21.16 -17.19 14.24
CA THR A 327 22.15 -18.23 13.92
C THR A 327 22.04 -19.46 14.82
N GLU A 328 21.55 -19.31 16.05
CA GLU A 328 21.31 -20.40 17.01
C GLU A 328 19.87 -20.96 16.94
N THR A 329 19.09 -20.49 15.97
CA THR A 329 17.70 -20.89 15.69
C THR A 329 17.51 -21.11 14.18
N PRO A 330 18.19 -22.08 13.56
CA PRO A 330 18.18 -22.25 12.11
C PRO A 330 16.79 -22.51 11.51
N ALA A 331 15.92 -23.27 12.17
CA ALA A 331 14.57 -23.58 11.66
C ALA A 331 13.68 -22.32 11.67
N LEU A 332 13.65 -21.60 12.78
CA LEU A 332 12.93 -20.36 12.94
C LEU A 332 13.51 -19.26 12.04
N GLN A 333 14.84 -19.16 11.94
CA GLN A 333 15.53 -18.19 11.10
C GLN A 333 15.15 -18.36 9.63
N LYS A 334 15.16 -19.60 9.12
CA LYS A 334 14.78 -19.91 7.74
C LYS A 334 13.33 -19.49 7.47
N MET A 335 12.41 -19.82 8.36
CA MET A 335 10.99 -19.47 8.23
C MET A 335 10.77 -17.95 8.32
N ALA A 336 11.32 -17.30 9.34
CA ALA A 336 11.19 -15.86 9.56
C ALA A 336 11.76 -15.05 8.39
N THR A 337 12.93 -15.45 7.89
CA THR A 337 13.55 -14.84 6.70
C THR A 337 12.63 -14.91 5.49
N ARG A 338 11.96 -16.05 5.25
CA ARG A 338 11.03 -16.22 4.13
C ARG A 338 9.77 -15.40 4.32
N ILE A 339 9.11 -15.51 5.47
CA ILE A 339 7.83 -14.83 5.75
C ILE A 339 7.99 -13.31 5.69
N LEU A 340 9.01 -12.75 6.36
CA LEU A 340 9.20 -11.30 6.44
C LEU A 340 9.66 -10.66 5.13
N SER A 341 10.20 -11.46 4.20
CA SER A 341 10.59 -10.99 2.87
C SER A 341 9.41 -10.94 1.88
N LEU A 342 8.22 -11.44 2.25
CA LEU A 342 7.04 -11.40 1.40
C LEU A 342 6.49 -9.97 1.27
N THR A 343 5.90 -9.68 0.11
CA THR A 343 5.06 -8.50 -0.10
C THR A 343 3.61 -8.84 0.24
N SER A 344 2.86 -7.89 0.80
CA SER A 344 1.45 -8.10 1.15
C SER A 344 0.47 -7.75 0.02
N SER A 345 0.96 -7.32 -1.15
CA SER A 345 0.13 -6.98 -2.31
C SER A 345 0.53 -7.72 -3.58
N SER A 346 -0.47 -7.96 -4.43
CA SER A 346 -0.31 -8.32 -5.84
C SER A 346 -0.22 -7.09 -6.76
N SER A 347 -0.49 -5.88 -6.25
CA SER A 347 -0.60 -4.64 -7.04
C SER A 347 0.75 -4.17 -7.64
N GLY A 348 1.87 -4.54 -7.02
CA GLY A 348 3.21 -4.35 -7.60
C GLY A 348 3.40 -5.11 -8.93
N CYS A 349 2.76 -6.28 -9.08
CA CYS A 349 2.70 -6.99 -10.35
C CYS A 349 1.81 -6.22 -11.35
N GLU A 350 0.64 -5.75 -10.94
CA GLU A 350 -0.31 -5.06 -11.83
C GLU A 350 0.23 -3.75 -12.43
N ARG A 351 1.06 -2.99 -11.68
CA ARG A 351 1.73 -1.80 -12.22
C ARG A 351 2.67 -2.13 -13.38
N ASN A 352 3.42 -3.23 -13.29
CA ASN A 352 4.24 -3.70 -14.40
C ASN A 352 3.37 -4.15 -15.59
N TRP A 353 2.23 -4.80 -15.33
CA TRP A 353 1.35 -5.32 -16.38
C TRP A 353 0.58 -4.21 -17.11
N SER A 354 0.25 -3.10 -16.44
CA SER A 354 -0.33 -1.91 -17.08
C SER A 354 0.61 -1.25 -18.11
N GLY A 355 1.92 -1.45 -17.99
CA GLY A 355 2.91 -1.05 -19.00
C GLY A 355 2.98 -1.99 -20.21
N TYR A 356 2.61 -3.26 -20.04
CA TYR A 356 2.61 -4.25 -21.12
C TYR A 356 1.32 -4.25 -21.93
N THR A 357 0.17 -3.91 -21.33
CA THR A 357 -1.09 -3.73 -22.07
C THR A 357 -1.02 -2.55 -23.04
N LEU A 358 -0.37 -1.44 -22.67
CA LEU A 358 -0.11 -0.31 -23.57
C LEU A 358 0.81 -0.64 -24.77
N ARG A 359 1.58 -1.73 -24.73
CA ARG A 359 2.40 -2.19 -25.88
C ARG A 359 1.68 -3.14 -26.83
N ARG A 360 0.53 -3.71 -26.45
CA ARG A 360 -0.27 -4.55 -27.35
C ARG A 360 -1.29 -3.79 -28.19
N GLU A 361 -1.53 -2.50 -27.89
CA GLU A 361 -2.43 -1.64 -28.68
C GLU A 361 -1.71 -0.80 -29.74
N ILE A 362 -0.39 -0.97 -29.93
CA ILE A 362 0.40 -0.27 -30.97
C ILE A 362 1.19 -1.27 -31.83
N GLY A 363 0.65 -2.48 -32.02
CA GLY A 363 1.19 -3.51 -32.92
C GLY A 363 0.26 -3.77 -34.07
#